data_AF-A0A656QSI5-F1
#
_entry.id   AF-A0A656QSI5-F1
#
_cell.length_a   1.000
_cell.length_b   1.000
_cell.length_c   1.000
_cell.angle_alpha   90.00
_cell.angle_beta   90.00
_cell.angle_gamma   90.00
#
_symmetry.space_group_name_H-M   'P 1'
#
loop_
_entity.id
_entity.type
_entity.pdbx_description
1 polymer ?
#
loop_
_entity_poly.entity_id
_entity_poly.type
_entity_poly.pdbx_seq_one_letter_code
_entity_poly.pdbx_strand_id
1 'polypeptide(L)'
;MTPIVFGGRFGWLHVGHGSHGVVLCNPFGHEEAWGHKAMRYLAEELSRRGIPVLRFDYLATGDSVGIDHESDRVDHFIVDIGAAIERLRQETGVTKVTLCGLRLGGTLAALASHHPLVDSLALLAPVVNGRHYLRELTALRQTWVENLPVVVRAVQVDSPYHVLGQVYSEAFRSRLSGLDLGKAMSHQSALPKRVFVADLRPGASRSLCNVLLDRGVDVQTEAFDDYFEFMQETASSVLPEKTLKRAAQWIEEGVAEGMARDLKPARARKAARPSMSDDAIIETPEAIERPVIFGAAGLFGILCEPRDGLPGGPVIVITNTAGSVHQGDSRLSVRMAREMAQRGIASLRFDARGIGDSPARSPDGTHDTVASIHAQTTIEDVATAAAWLKRKGYDNVVVFGICSGAYSALRASLIEPAIGAVIAVNLQRFHVPEHLTLQELRAQRRNTMARLGPAILKPQKWWLVLSGKRGLKPILKAFASNAAARLQSQMPGVTRKKVVQADHGSLTDPHSIVHALERKGVRTLLVYGAGDEGLDQLNAHFGRHGKKLSRTTRVRAAVCGDVDHALYDTRALATVIAMSDTFIKDLKPESAPVMEPIAPLGVSPQL
;
A
#
# COMPACT_ATOMS: atom_id res chain seq x y z
N MET A 1 0.45 20.18 -1.05
CA MET A 1 -0.86 19.53 -1.27
C MET A 1 -1.61 19.50 0.05
N THR A 2 -2.94 19.44 0.02
CA THR A 2 -3.79 19.44 1.21
C THR A 2 -4.83 18.32 1.09
N PRO A 3 -5.04 17.49 2.13
CA PRO A 3 -6.07 16.47 2.10
C PRO A 3 -7.45 17.13 2.12
N ILE A 4 -8.40 16.59 1.35
CA ILE A 4 -9.79 17.05 1.31
C ILE A 4 -10.75 15.85 1.32
N VAL A 5 -11.95 16.06 1.86
CA VAL A 5 -13.04 15.09 1.79
C VAL A 5 -14.27 15.74 1.16
N PHE A 6 -14.93 15.05 0.23
CA PHE A 6 -16.14 15.52 -0.44
C PHE A 6 -17.10 14.39 -0.80
N GLY A 7 -18.32 14.43 -0.25
CA GLY A 7 -19.34 13.40 -0.51
C GLY A 7 -18.86 11.98 -0.24
N GLY A 8 -18.05 11.77 0.81
CA GLY A 8 -17.44 10.49 1.16
C GLY A 8 -16.16 10.13 0.39
N ARG A 9 -15.71 10.96 -0.55
CA ARG A 9 -14.47 10.75 -1.32
C ARG A 9 -13.30 11.45 -0.64
N PHE A 10 -12.20 10.74 -0.47
CA PHE A 10 -10.93 11.33 -0.06
C PHE A 10 -10.14 11.81 -1.28
N GLY A 11 -9.37 12.87 -1.11
CA GLY A 11 -8.48 13.35 -2.16
C GLY A 11 -7.44 14.35 -1.66
N TRP A 12 -6.64 14.81 -2.62
CA TRP A 12 -5.54 15.74 -2.44
C TRP A 12 -5.68 16.91 -3.39
N LEU A 13 -5.82 18.11 -2.82
CA LEU A 13 -5.76 19.35 -3.56
C LEU A 13 -4.31 19.83 -3.66
N HIS A 14 -3.81 19.93 -4.88
CA HIS A 14 -2.51 20.54 -5.18
C HIS A 14 -2.72 21.99 -5.62
N VAL A 15 -1.88 22.87 -5.08
CA VAL A 15 -2.02 24.32 -5.25
C VAL A 15 -1.75 24.75 -6.70
N GLY A 16 -2.46 25.78 -7.15
CA GLY A 16 -2.28 26.41 -8.45
C GLY A 16 -3.00 27.76 -8.50
N HIS A 17 -2.80 28.53 -9.56
CA HIS A 17 -3.29 29.91 -9.69
C HIS A 17 -3.92 30.23 -11.07
N GLY A 18 -4.34 29.21 -11.83
CA GLY A 18 -4.99 29.34 -13.14
C GLY A 18 -6.51 29.15 -13.13
N SER A 19 -7.16 29.54 -14.22
CA SER A 19 -8.59 29.28 -14.48
C SER A 19 -8.85 27.90 -15.09
N HIS A 20 -7.79 27.14 -15.38
CA HIS A 20 -7.85 25.78 -15.91
C HIS A 20 -7.22 24.82 -14.90
N GLY A 21 -7.99 23.82 -14.46
CA GLY A 21 -7.53 22.82 -13.50
C GLY A 21 -7.41 21.42 -14.09
N VAL A 22 -6.85 20.49 -13.32
CA VAL A 22 -6.72 19.09 -13.72
C VAL A 22 -7.35 18.20 -12.66
N VAL A 23 -8.18 17.25 -13.09
CA VAL A 23 -8.62 16.14 -12.23
C VAL A 23 -7.90 14.88 -12.68
N LEU A 24 -7.21 14.23 -11.74
CA LEU A 24 -6.51 12.98 -11.95
C LEU A 24 -7.43 11.80 -11.66
N CYS A 25 -7.71 11.01 -12.69
CA CYS A 25 -8.54 9.81 -12.62
C CYS A 25 -7.63 8.59 -12.37
N ASN A 26 -7.62 8.09 -11.14
CA ASN A 26 -6.81 6.95 -10.74
C ASN A 26 -7.18 5.69 -11.54
N PRO A 27 -6.23 4.76 -11.77
CA PRO A 27 -6.54 3.41 -12.25
C PRO A 27 -7.25 2.60 -11.15
N PHE A 28 -7.63 1.35 -11.44
CA PHE A 28 -8.44 0.53 -10.54
C PHE A 28 -7.73 -0.75 -10.11
N GLY A 29 -7.96 -1.16 -8.86
CA GLY A 29 -7.45 -2.42 -8.31
C GLY A 29 -5.94 -2.39 -8.10
N HIS A 30 -5.26 -3.47 -8.46
CA HIS A 30 -3.79 -3.56 -8.28
C HIS A 30 -3.03 -2.43 -9.02
N GLU A 31 -3.57 -1.91 -10.12
CA GLU A 31 -2.99 -0.79 -10.88
C GLU A 31 -3.02 0.53 -10.08
N GLU A 32 -3.95 0.70 -9.13
CA GLU A 32 -4.04 1.87 -8.22
C GLU A 32 -2.79 1.96 -7.34
N ALA A 33 -2.45 0.88 -6.65
CA ALA A 33 -1.27 0.81 -5.79
C ALA A 33 0.03 1.01 -6.58
N TRP A 34 0.14 0.41 -7.78
CA TRP A 34 1.35 0.52 -8.61
C TRP A 34 1.47 1.90 -9.27
N GLY A 35 0.33 2.51 -9.60
CA GLY A 35 0.25 3.82 -10.25
C GLY A 35 0.34 5.02 -9.31
N HIS A 36 0.12 4.84 -8.01
CA HIS A 36 -0.02 5.94 -7.04
C HIS A 36 1.13 6.96 -7.12
N LYS A 37 2.39 6.49 -7.15
CA LYS A 37 3.56 7.38 -7.23
C LYS A 37 3.60 8.21 -8.52
N ALA A 38 3.13 7.66 -9.65
CA ALA A 38 3.08 8.38 -10.91
C ALA A 38 1.98 9.44 -10.91
N MET A 39 0.82 9.11 -10.33
CA MET A 39 -0.28 10.07 -10.19
C MET A 39 0.11 11.22 -9.25
N ARG A 40 0.78 10.94 -8.13
CA ARG A 40 1.33 11.97 -7.24
C ARG A 40 2.38 12.84 -7.94
N TYR A 41 3.36 12.22 -8.61
CA TYR A 41 4.40 12.94 -9.34
C TYR A 41 3.79 13.89 -10.38
N LEU A 42 2.83 13.42 -11.17
CA LEU A 42 2.16 14.25 -12.17
C LEU A 42 1.42 15.42 -11.54
N ALA A 43 0.74 15.21 -10.41
CA ALA A 43 0.08 16.29 -9.67
C ALA A 43 1.06 17.34 -9.14
N GLU A 44 2.21 16.91 -8.60
CA GLU A 44 3.27 17.80 -8.15
C GLU A 44 3.90 18.59 -9.31
N GLU A 45 4.16 17.94 -10.44
CA GLU A 45 4.72 18.56 -11.65
C GLU A 45 3.78 19.62 -12.24
N LEU A 46 2.49 19.32 -12.35
CA LEU A 46 1.47 20.28 -12.79
C LEU A 46 1.29 21.44 -11.80
N SER A 47 1.31 21.16 -10.50
CA SER A 47 1.23 22.17 -9.44
C SER A 47 2.44 23.11 -9.47
N ARG A 48 3.64 22.60 -9.75
CA ARG A 48 4.85 23.44 -9.98
C ARG A 48 4.71 24.38 -11.17
N ARG A 49 3.91 24.01 -12.18
CA ARG A 49 3.55 24.85 -13.34
C ARG A 49 2.39 25.81 -13.05
N GLY A 50 1.93 25.88 -11.79
CA GLY A 50 0.85 26.76 -11.37
C GLY A 50 -0.55 26.26 -11.71
N ILE A 51 -0.70 25.01 -12.16
CA ILE A 51 -1.98 24.41 -12.55
C ILE A 51 -2.60 23.72 -11.32
N PRO A 52 -3.80 24.11 -10.86
CA PRO A 52 -4.45 23.44 -9.75
C PRO A 52 -4.86 22.01 -10.12
N VAL A 53 -4.56 21.05 -9.24
CA VAL A 53 -4.82 19.63 -9.49
C VAL A 53 -5.60 19.01 -8.33
N LEU A 54 -6.62 18.21 -8.65
CA LEU A 54 -7.27 17.32 -7.70
C LEU A 54 -6.96 15.86 -8.05
N ARG A 55 -6.31 15.16 -7.13
CA ARG A 55 -6.26 13.68 -7.11
C ARG A 55 -7.26 13.18 -6.09
N PHE A 56 -7.98 12.10 -6.38
CA PHE A 56 -9.00 11.59 -5.47
C PHE A 56 -9.18 10.08 -5.62
N ASP A 57 -9.72 9.46 -4.59
CA ASP A 57 -10.10 8.06 -4.60
C ASP A 57 -11.59 7.95 -4.90
N TYR A 58 -11.98 7.05 -5.80
CA TYR A 58 -13.38 6.76 -6.07
C TYR A 58 -14.05 6.18 -4.82
N LEU A 59 -15.38 6.23 -4.75
CA LEU A 59 -16.08 5.52 -3.68
C LEU A 59 -15.73 4.02 -3.70
N ALA A 60 -15.51 3.47 -2.52
CA ALA A 60 -14.99 2.12 -2.29
C ALA A 60 -13.59 1.84 -2.90
N THR A 61 -12.79 2.87 -3.20
CA THR A 61 -11.34 2.73 -3.46
C THR A 61 -10.54 3.56 -2.47
N GLY A 62 -9.23 3.33 -2.39
CA GLY A 62 -8.30 4.00 -1.47
C GLY A 62 -8.89 4.29 -0.09
N ASP A 63 -8.89 5.57 0.31
CA ASP A 63 -9.40 6.03 1.60
C ASP A 63 -10.91 6.32 1.64
N SER A 64 -11.54 6.44 0.47
CA SER A 64 -12.95 6.81 0.35
C SER A 64 -13.89 5.82 1.05
N VAL A 65 -15.06 6.30 1.46
CA VAL A 65 -16.08 5.46 2.09
C VAL A 65 -16.59 4.38 1.13
N GLY A 66 -17.17 3.33 1.70
CA GLY A 66 -17.79 2.25 0.94
C GLY A 66 -17.04 0.92 1.06
N ILE A 67 -17.82 -0.15 0.92
CA ILE A 67 -17.34 -1.53 0.98
C ILE A 67 -16.92 -1.95 -0.43
N ASP A 68 -15.80 -2.64 -0.50
CA ASP A 68 -15.34 -3.19 -1.76
C ASP A 68 -16.38 -4.20 -2.28
N HIS A 69 -16.58 -4.25 -3.60
CA HIS A 69 -17.27 -5.36 -4.33
C HIS A 69 -18.80 -5.27 -4.51
N GLU A 70 -19.48 -4.23 -4.03
CA GLU A 70 -20.96 -4.17 -4.03
C GLU A 70 -21.62 -3.62 -5.32
N SER A 71 -21.67 -4.30 -6.46
CA SER A 71 -22.37 -3.88 -7.74
C SER A 71 -21.42 -3.59 -8.90
N ASP A 72 -22.00 -3.19 -10.05
CA ASP A 72 -21.28 -2.46 -11.10
C ASP A 72 -20.83 -1.09 -10.57
N ARG A 73 -19.60 -0.71 -10.91
CA ARG A 73 -18.91 0.51 -10.43
C ARG A 73 -18.64 1.51 -11.54
N VAL A 74 -18.75 1.16 -12.83
CA VAL A 74 -18.31 2.05 -13.92
C VAL A 74 -19.06 3.38 -13.90
N ASP A 75 -20.40 3.33 -13.83
CA ASP A 75 -21.21 4.54 -13.86
C ASP A 75 -21.06 5.35 -12.56
N HIS A 76 -20.86 4.70 -11.41
CA HIS A 76 -20.52 5.38 -10.15
C HIS A 76 -19.17 6.10 -10.23
N PHE A 77 -18.15 5.50 -10.84
CA PHE A 77 -16.86 6.17 -11.03
C PHE A 77 -16.96 7.39 -11.95
N ILE A 78 -17.83 7.36 -12.96
CA ILE A 78 -18.10 8.53 -13.80
C ILE A 78 -18.76 9.66 -12.98
N VAL A 79 -19.73 9.31 -12.12
CA VAL A 79 -20.35 10.25 -11.17
C VAL A 79 -19.32 10.83 -10.20
N ASP A 80 -18.39 10.00 -9.71
CA ASP A 80 -17.32 10.41 -8.81
C ASP A 80 -16.37 11.43 -9.48
N ILE A 81 -16.04 11.23 -10.76
CA ILE A 81 -15.25 12.18 -11.56
C ILE A 81 -16.01 13.52 -11.69
N GLY A 82 -17.32 13.48 -11.97
CA GLY A 82 -18.17 14.67 -11.97
C GLY A 82 -18.11 15.43 -10.63
N ALA A 83 -18.24 14.71 -9.52
CA ALA A 83 -18.13 15.30 -8.18
C ALA A 83 -16.73 15.89 -7.91
N ALA A 84 -15.67 15.26 -8.41
CA ALA A 84 -14.30 15.75 -8.29
C ALA A 84 -14.08 17.04 -9.12
N ILE A 85 -14.61 17.10 -10.35
CA ILE A 85 -14.59 18.32 -11.18
C ILE A 85 -15.27 19.48 -10.44
N GLU A 86 -16.45 19.22 -9.89
CA GLU A 86 -17.23 20.20 -9.15
C GLU A 86 -16.54 20.66 -7.87
N ARG A 87 -15.92 19.73 -7.13
CA ARG A 87 -15.14 20.08 -5.95
C ARG A 87 -13.91 20.91 -6.32
N LEU A 88 -13.16 20.54 -7.36
CA LEU A 88 -12.01 21.33 -7.83
C LEU A 88 -12.44 22.75 -8.20
N ARG A 89 -13.56 22.91 -8.92
CA ARG A 89 -14.14 24.22 -9.23
C ARG A 89 -14.47 25.03 -7.98
N GLN A 90 -15.11 24.41 -6.98
CA GLN A 90 -15.48 25.10 -5.74
C GLN A 90 -14.25 25.59 -4.97
N GLU A 91 -13.20 24.79 -4.88
CA GLU A 91 -11.97 25.10 -4.14
C GLU A 91 -11.10 26.16 -4.84
N THR A 92 -11.06 26.15 -6.17
CA THR A 92 -10.05 26.90 -6.94
C THR A 92 -10.64 27.96 -7.87
N GLY A 93 -11.93 27.88 -8.19
CA GLY A 93 -12.60 28.76 -9.14
C GLY A 93 -12.31 28.47 -10.60
N VAL A 94 -11.74 27.30 -10.93
CA VAL A 94 -11.47 26.91 -12.32
C VAL A 94 -12.74 26.87 -13.17
N THR A 95 -12.65 27.34 -14.41
CA THR A 95 -13.74 27.39 -15.39
C THR A 95 -13.57 26.37 -16.52
N LYS A 96 -12.38 25.76 -16.63
CA LYS A 96 -12.05 24.69 -17.56
C LYS A 96 -11.28 23.61 -16.83
N VAL A 97 -11.45 22.35 -17.24
CA VAL A 97 -10.79 21.20 -16.64
C VAL A 97 -10.22 20.29 -17.71
N THR A 98 -9.00 19.81 -17.49
CA THR A 98 -8.46 18.63 -18.16
C THR A 98 -8.69 17.41 -17.27
N LEU A 99 -9.26 16.34 -17.83
CA LEU A 99 -9.22 15.04 -17.16
C LEU A 99 -7.98 14.29 -17.62
N CYS A 100 -7.17 13.84 -16.66
CA CYS A 100 -5.99 13.03 -16.94
C CYS A 100 -6.11 11.69 -16.22
N GLY A 101 -6.10 10.58 -16.96
CA GLY A 101 -6.32 9.27 -16.37
C GLY A 101 -5.34 8.22 -16.86
N LEU A 102 -4.99 7.29 -15.97
CA LEU A 102 -4.12 6.16 -16.24
C LEU A 102 -4.94 4.87 -16.36
N ARG A 103 -4.67 4.03 -17.37
CA ARG A 103 -5.31 2.72 -17.57
C ARG A 103 -6.83 2.82 -17.55
N LEU A 104 -7.53 2.07 -16.69
CA LEU A 104 -8.99 2.19 -16.57
C LEU A 104 -9.43 3.61 -16.17
N GLY A 105 -8.62 4.34 -15.40
CA GLY A 105 -8.85 5.76 -15.08
C GLY A 105 -8.86 6.65 -16.32
N GLY A 106 -8.06 6.34 -17.34
CA GLY A 106 -8.09 7.04 -18.63
C GLY A 106 -9.40 6.79 -19.39
N THR A 107 -9.88 5.55 -19.38
CA THR A 107 -11.19 5.21 -19.94
C THR A 107 -12.31 5.94 -19.20
N LEU A 108 -12.29 5.94 -17.87
CA LEU A 108 -13.29 6.61 -17.04
C LEU A 108 -13.27 8.13 -17.25
N ALA A 109 -12.08 8.73 -17.38
CA ALA A 109 -11.91 10.14 -17.75
C ALA A 109 -12.58 10.45 -19.11
N ALA A 110 -12.37 9.60 -20.12
CA ALA A 110 -13.01 9.78 -21.41
C ALA A 110 -14.54 9.64 -21.34
N LEU A 111 -15.07 8.67 -20.60
CA LEU A 111 -16.53 8.51 -20.41
C LEU A 111 -17.16 9.67 -19.62
N ALA A 112 -16.42 10.28 -18.69
CA ALA A 112 -16.83 11.46 -17.94
C ALA A 112 -16.66 12.79 -18.71
N SER A 113 -16.09 12.76 -19.91
CA SER A 113 -15.72 13.97 -20.67
C SER A 113 -16.90 14.76 -21.24
N HIS A 114 -18.12 14.24 -21.12
CA HIS A 114 -19.35 14.97 -21.46
C HIS A 114 -19.68 16.08 -20.45
N HIS A 115 -18.97 16.14 -19.31
CA HIS A 115 -19.15 17.18 -18.31
C HIS A 115 -18.81 18.57 -18.89
N PRO A 116 -19.65 19.62 -18.72
CA PRO A 116 -19.51 20.89 -19.44
C PRO A 116 -18.21 21.66 -19.22
N LEU A 117 -17.50 21.42 -18.11
CA LEU A 117 -16.22 22.04 -17.80
C LEU A 117 -15.02 21.34 -18.45
N VAL A 118 -15.20 20.13 -18.98
CA VAL A 118 -14.09 19.34 -19.54
C VAL A 118 -13.76 19.86 -20.94
N ASP A 119 -12.54 20.40 -21.08
CA ASP A 119 -12.06 20.99 -22.34
C ASP A 119 -11.09 20.05 -23.06
N SER A 120 -10.34 19.25 -22.31
CA SER A 120 -9.32 18.34 -22.87
C SER A 120 -9.14 17.06 -22.05
N LEU A 121 -8.56 16.03 -22.70
CA LEU A 121 -8.23 14.75 -22.07
C LEU A 121 -6.75 14.40 -22.25
N ALA A 122 -6.12 13.91 -21.19
CA ALA A 122 -4.82 13.23 -21.25
C ALA A 122 -4.99 11.77 -20.83
N LEU A 123 -4.88 10.86 -21.79
CA LEU A 123 -5.14 9.43 -21.61
C LEU A 123 -3.84 8.65 -21.60
N LEU A 124 -3.42 8.19 -20.43
CA LEU A 124 -2.19 7.42 -20.24
C LEU A 124 -2.50 5.92 -20.30
N ALA A 125 -2.12 5.26 -21.39
CA ALA A 125 -2.39 3.86 -21.69
C ALA A 125 -3.86 3.44 -21.45
N PRO A 126 -4.86 4.14 -22.01
CA PRO A 126 -6.27 3.91 -21.70
C PRO A 126 -6.72 2.48 -22.08
N VAL A 127 -7.69 1.94 -21.33
CA VAL A 127 -8.34 0.68 -21.69
C VAL A 127 -9.39 0.95 -22.77
N VAL A 128 -9.05 0.67 -24.02
CA VAL A 128 -9.95 0.92 -25.17
C VAL A 128 -10.96 -0.21 -25.38
N ASN A 129 -10.59 -1.46 -25.04
CA ASN A 129 -11.45 -2.64 -25.16
C ASN A 129 -11.47 -3.44 -23.85
N GLY A 130 -12.64 -3.54 -23.22
CA GLY A 130 -12.73 -4.16 -21.91
C GLY A 130 -12.59 -5.69 -21.91
N ARG A 131 -12.87 -6.38 -23.03
CA ARG A 131 -12.56 -7.83 -23.14
C ARG A 131 -11.06 -8.08 -23.14
N HIS A 132 -10.27 -7.23 -23.80
CA HIS A 132 -8.81 -7.32 -23.75
C HIS A 132 -8.30 -7.06 -22.33
N TYR A 133 -8.82 -6.05 -21.65
CA TYR A 133 -8.45 -5.78 -20.25
C TYR A 133 -8.79 -6.94 -19.31
N LEU A 134 -9.97 -7.54 -19.43
CA LEU A 134 -10.33 -8.73 -18.63
C LEU A 134 -9.42 -9.94 -18.92
N ARG A 135 -8.93 -10.09 -20.16
CA ARG A 135 -7.93 -11.11 -20.51
C ARG A 135 -6.58 -10.82 -19.88
N GLU A 136 -6.14 -9.56 -19.86
CA GLU A 136 -4.92 -9.13 -19.16
C GLU A 136 -5.01 -9.45 -17.66
N LEU A 137 -6.12 -9.09 -17.01
CA LEU A 137 -6.41 -9.40 -15.61
C LEU A 137 -6.41 -10.91 -15.33
N THR A 138 -7.00 -11.70 -16.25
CA THR A 138 -7.03 -13.17 -16.13
C THR A 138 -5.63 -13.77 -16.25
N ALA A 139 -4.81 -13.29 -17.18
CA ALA A 139 -3.43 -13.75 -17.34
C ALA A 139 -2.57 -13.39 -16.12
N LEU A 140 -2.76 -12.18 -15.57
CA LEU A 140 -2.08 -11.76 -14.34
C LEU A 140 -2.50 -12.64 -13.15
N ARG A 141 -3.80 -12.86 -12.95
CA ARG A 141 -4.32 -13.75 -11.90
C ARG A 141 -3.73 -15.15 -12.03
N GLN A 142 -3.78 -15.74 -13.23
CA GLN A 142 -3.26 -17.08 -13.46
C GLN A 142 -1.76 -17.15 -13.13
N THR A 143 -0.97 -16.20 -13.61
CA THR A 143 0.47 -16.11 -13.32
C THR A 143 0.74 -15.98 -11.82
N TRP A 144 -0.05 -15.17 -11.12
CA TRP A 144 0.05 -15.03 -9.66
C TRP A 144 -0.28 -16.34 -8.93
N VAL A 145 -1.43 -16.94 -9.22
CA VAL A 145 -1.89 -18.19 -8.58
C VAL A 145 -0.93 -19.36 -8.85
N GLU A 146 -0.36 -19.45 -10.05
CA GLU A 146 0.63 -20.47 -10.39
C GLU A 146 1.96 -20.32 -9.63
N ASN A 147 2.30 -19.10 -9.22
CA ASN A 147 3.50 -18.79 -8.44
C ASN A 147 3.30 -18.92 -6.92
N LEU A 148 2.07 -19.17 -6.44
CA LEU A 148 1.79 -19.43 -5.04
C LEU A 148 2.37 -20.78 -4.57
N PRO A 149 2.75 -20.91 -3.29
CA PRO A 149 3.09 -22.20 -2.71
C PRO A 149 1.95 -23.21 -2.88
N VAL A 150 2.29 -24.49 -3.08
CA VAL A 150 1.31 -25.57 -3.38
C VAL A 150 0.16 -25.61 -2.36
N VAL A 151 0.48 -25.46 -1.07
CA VAL A 151 -0.51 -25.49 0.02
C VAL A 151 -1.50 -24.33 -0.05
N VAL A 152 -1.01 -23.14 -0.40
CA VAL A 152 -1.82 -21.92 -0.54
C VAL A 152 -2.64 -21.97 -1.84
N ARG A 153 -2.04 -22.44 -2.93
CA ARG A 153 -2.71 -22.64 -4.21
C ARG A 153 -3.89 -23.61 -4.10
N ALA A 154 -3.75 -24.68 -3.32
CA ALA A 154 -4.78 -25.70 -3.14
C ALA A 154 -6.06 -25.17 -2.47
N VAL A 155 -5.96 -24.06 -1.72
CA VAL A 155 -7.10 -23.42 -1.05
C VAL A 155 -7.62 -22.19 -1.77
N GLN A 156 -7.00 -21.80 -2.89
CA GLN A 156 -7.50 -20.70 -3.72
C GLN A 156 -8.86 -21.05 -4.32
N VAL A 157 -9.76 -20.07 -4.31
CA VAL A 157 -11.10 -20.19 -4.87
C VAL A 157 -11.25 -19.24 -6.06
N ASP A 158 -12.10 -19.61 -7.02
CA ASP A 158 -12.38 -18.79 -8.19
C ASP A 158 -13.47 -17.73 -7.94
N SER A 159 -14.21 -17.87 -6.84
CA SER A 159 -15.25 -16.93 -6.42
C SER A 159 -15.06 -16.51 -4.95
N PRO A 160 -15.10 -15.21 -4.64
CA PRO A 160 -15.23 -14.11 -5.59
C PRO A 160 -13.99 -13.96 -6.50
N TYR A 161 -14.18 -13.57 -7.76
CA TYR A 161 -13.05 -13.40 -8.69
C TYR A 161 -12.21 -12.20 -8.25
N HIS A 162 -10.92 -12.41 -8.00
CA HIS A 162 -10.01 -11.36 -7.53
C HIS A 162 -8.63 -11.43 -8.20
N VAL A 163 -7.98 -10.27 -8.31
CA VAL A 163 -6.63 -10.13 -8.85
C VAL A 163 -5.80 -9.42 -7.80
N LEU A 164 -4.81 -10.13 -7.22
CA LEU A 164 -3.93 -9.58 -6.16
C LEU A 164 -4.71 -8.96 -4.99
N GLY A 165 -5.80 -9.63 -4.59
CA GLY A 165 -6.68 -9.20 -3.49
C GLY A 165 -7.84 -8.30 -3.90
N GLN A 166 -7.76 -7.62 -5.05
CA GLN A 166 -8.86 -6.80 -5.55
C GLN A 166 -9.93 -7.70 -6.16
N VAL A 167 -11.14 -7.74 -5.60
CA VAL A 167 -12.26 -8.46 -6.24
C VAL A 167 -12.88 -7.60 -7.34
N TYR A 168 -13.27 -8.28 -8.41
CA TYR A 168 -14.04 -7.77 -9.53
C TYR A 168 -15.38 -8.52 -9.55
N SER A 169 -16.46 -7.85 -9.13
CA SER A 169 -17.80 -8.42 -9.08
C SER A 169 -18.25 -8.92 -10.46
N GLU A 170 -19.19 -9.86 -10.50
CA GLU A 170 -19.74 -10.34 -11.77
C GLU A 170 -20.39 -9.22 -12.59
N ALA A 171 -21.16 -8.35 -11.92
CA ALA A 171 -21.77 -7.17 -12.54
C ALA A 171 -20.70 -6.25 -13.16
N PHE A 172 -19.62 -5.96 -12.43
CA PHE A 172 -18.53 -5.11 -12.92
C PHE A 172 -17.79 -5.76 -14.10
N ARG A 173 -17.50 -7.07 -14.03
CA ARG A 173 -16.86 -7.79 -15.15
C ARG A 173 -17.75 -7.84 -16.39
N SER A 174 -19.05 -8.02 -16.22
CA SER A 174 -20.02 -7.98 -17.32
C SER A 174 -20.04 -6.60 -17.99
N ARG A 175 -20.13 -5.53 -17.19
CA ARG A 175 -20.07 -4.14 -17.68
C ARG A 175 -18.77 -3.85 -18.43
N LEU A 176 -17.62 -4.27 -17.89
CA LEU A 176 -16.32 -4.13 -18.55
C LEU A 176 -16.25 -4.94 -19.85
N SER A 177 -16.79 -6.15 -19.92
CA SER A 177 -16.79 -6.95 -21.14
C SER A 177 -17.52 -6.27 -22.32
N GLY A 178 -18.54 -5.47 -22.00
CA GLY A 178 -19.28 -4.65 -22.97
C GLY A 178 -18.59 -3.34 -23.38
N LEU A 179 -17.50 -2.96 -22.71
CA LEU A 179 -16.81 -1.68 -22.95
C LEU A 179 -16.03 -1.69 -24.27
N ASP A 180 -16.40 -0.77 -25.15
CA ASP A 180 -15.64 -0.33 -26.32
C ASP A 180 -15.59 1.20 -26.29
N LEU A 181 -14.41 1.76 -26.01
CA LEU A 181 -14.26 3.19 -25.78
C LEU A 181 -14.45 4.01 -27.07
N GLY A 182 -14.02 3.49 -28.22
CA GLY A 182 -14.23 4.13 -29.51
C GLY A 182 -15.72 4.25 -29.82
N LYS A 183 -16.49 3.17 -29.60
CA LYS A 183 -17.94 3.18 -29.74
C LYS A 183 -18.62 4.11 -28.74
N ALA A 184 -18.16 4.15 -27.49
CA ALA A 184 -18.72 5.08 -26.51
C ALA A 184 -18.51 6.55 -26.93
N MET A 185 -17.30 6.88 -27.41
CA MET A 185 -16.97 8.23 -27.89
C MET A 185 -17.65 8.61 -29.20
N SER A 186 -18.05 7.66 -30.05
CA SER A 186 -18.81 8.00 -31.26
C SER A 186 -20.23 8.48 -30.95
N HIS A 187 -20.82 8.00 -29.84
CA HIS A 187 -22.18 8.35 -29.42
C HIS A 187 -22.26 9.54 -28.46
N GLN A 188 -21.13 10.02 -27.94
CA GLN A 188 -21.13 11.10 -26.96
C GLN A 188 -21.48 12.45 -27.59
N SER A 189 -22.41 13.20 -27.01
CA SER A 189 -22.88 14.47 -27.59
C SER A 189 -21.84 15.59 -27.52
N ALA A 190 -21.21 15.77 -26.36
CA ALA A 190 -20.12 16.72 -26.15
C ALA A 190 -18.77 16.01 -26.24
N LEU A 191 -17.81 16.63 -26.92
CA LEU A 191 -16.45 16.12 -27.07
C LEU A 191 -15.43 17.12 -26.54
N PRO A 192 -14.29 16.63 -25.99
CA PRO A 192 -13.16 17.49 -25.68
C PRO A 192 -12.61 18.12 -26.97
N LYS A 193 -11.99 19.29 -26.85
CA LYS A 193 -11.37 19.98 -28.00
C LYS A 193 -10.07 19.30 -28.43
N ARG A 194 -9.29 18.84 -27.44
CA ARG A 194 -8.01 18.19 -27.66
C ARG A 194 -7.80 16.99 -26.75
N VAL A 195 -7.14 15.98 -27.28
CA VAL A 195 -6.88 14.71 -26.61
C VAL A 195 -5.42 14.30 -26.82
N PHE A 196 -4.72 14.03 -25.72
CA PHE A 196 -3.42 13.38 -25.73
C PHE A 196 -3.58 11.91 -25.36
N VAL A 197 -2.92 11.02 -26.10
CA VAL A 197 -2.90 9.58 -25.80
C VAL A 197 -1.46 9.09 -25.72
N ALA A 198 -1.05 8.62 -24.55
CA ALA A 198 0.20 7.87 -24.38
C ALA A 198 -0.09 6.38 -24.55
N ASP A 199 0.28 5.82 -25.69
CA ASP A 199 -0.06 4.46 -26.09
C ASP A 199 0.93 3.43 -25.48
N LEU A 200 0.40 2.36 -24.91
CA LEU A 200 1.19 1.22 -24.40
C LEU A 200 2.14 0.65 -25.47
N ARG A 201 1.62 0.58 -26.70
CA ARG A 201 2.33 0.15 -27.91
C ARG A 201 1.81 1.00 -29.06
N PRO A 202 2.62 1.30 -30.09
CA PRO A 202 2.19 2.12 -31.22
C PRO A 202 0.86 1.65 -31.82
N GLY A 203 -0.16 2.50 -31.77
CA GLY A 203 -1.50 2.23 -32.33
C GLY A 203 -2.42 1.40 -31.44
N ALA A 204 -2.08 1.16 -30.17
CA ALA A 204 -2.95 0.46 -29.22
C ALA A 204 -4.31 1.15 -29.07
N SER A 205 -4.37 2.48 -29.20
CA SER A 205 -5.60 3.27 -29.14
C SER A 205 -6.14 3.72 -30.50
N ARG A 206 -5.67 3.12 -31.62
CA ARG A 206 -6.03 3.58 -32.97
C ARG A 206 -7.54 3.67 -33.23
N SER A 207 -8.33 2.71 -32.74
CA SER A 207 -9.78 2.73 -32.92
C SER A 207 -10.44 3.92 -32.22
N LEU A 208 -9.96 4.32 -31.05
CA LEU A 208 -10.40 5.52 -30.34
C LEU A 208 -9.95 6.78 -31.10
N CYS A 209 -8.67 6.86 -31.45
CA CYS A 209 -8.11 8.05 -32.10
C CYS A 209 -8.80 8.36 -33.44
N ASN A 210 -9.09 7.34 -34.26
CA ASN A 210 -9.81 7.52 -35.52
C ASN A 210 -11.20 8.11 -35.31
N VAL A 211 -11.97 7.60 -34.33
CA VAL A 211 -13.30 8.14 -34.02
C VAL A 211 -13.23 9.60 -33.57
N LEU A 212 -12.23 9.96 -32.76
CA LEU A 212 -12.06 11.32 -32.29
C LEU A 212 -11.66 12.27 -33.44
N LEU A 213 -10.73 11.85 -34.30
CA LEU A 213 -10.32 12.61 -35.49
C LEU A 213 -11.49 12.81 -36.47
N ASP A 214 -12.27 11.76 -36.74
CA ASP A 214 -13.45 11.83 -37.62
C ASP A 214 -14.52 12.79 -37.09
N ARG A 215 -14.52 13.03 -35.77
CA ARG A 215 -15.41 13.99 -35.11
C ARG A 215 -14.78 15.37 -34.87
N GLY A 216 -13.62 15.63 -35.48
CA GLY A 216 -12.96 16.94 -35.48
C GLY A 216 -12.20 17.29 -34.19
N VAL A 217 -11.88 16.30 -33.35
CA VAL A 217 -11.06 16.48 -32.15
C VAL A 217 -9.59 16.54 -32.55
N ASP A 218 -8.83 17.46 -31.95
CA ASP A 218 -7.37 17.49 -32.09
C ASP A 218 -6.74 16.35 -31.26
N VAL A 219 -6.16 15.35 -31.94
CA VAL A 219 -5.61 14.16 -31.29
C VAL A 219 -4.11 14.09 -31.47
N GLN A 220 -3.38 14.09 -30.36
CA GLN A 220 -1.95 13.81 -30.31
C GLN A 220 -1.70 12.45 -29.67
N THR A 221 -0.88 11.62 -30.34
CA THR A 221 -0.50 10.29 -29.83
C THR A 221 0.99 10.19 -29.65
N GLU A 222 1.43 9.64 -28.52
CA GLU A 222 2.84 9.34 -28.23
C GLU A 222 3.01 7.96 -27.61
N ALA A 223 4.23 7.42 -27.60
CA ALA A 223 4.51 6.13 -26.99
C ALA A 223 4.69 6.27 -25.46
N PHE A 224 4.18 5.30 -24.72
CA PHE A 224 4.45 5.12 -23.29
C PHE A 224 5.66 4.18 -23.13
N ASP A 225 6.85 4.67 -23.45
CA ASP A 225 8.08 3.87 -23.54
C ASP A 225 8.44 3.16 -22.22
N ASP A 226 8.24 3.82 -21.08
CA ASP A 226 8.66 3.32 -19.75
C ASP A 226 7.55 2.53 -19.03
N TYR A 227 6.52 2.07 -19.74
CA TYR A 227 5.32 1.49 -19.12
C TYR A 227 5.62 0.20 -18.36
N PHE A 228 6.40 -0.73 -18.92
CA PHE A 228 6.56 -2.07 -18.33
C PHE A 228 7.44 -2.06 -17.07
N GLU A 229 8.42 -1.17 -17.01
CA GLU A 229 9.24 -0.90 -15.83
C GLU A 229 8.44 -0.19 -14.74
N PHE A 230 7.43 0.58 -15.14
CA PHE A 230 6.52 1.28 -14.23
C PHE A 230 5.42 0.37 -13.68
N MET A 231 4.66 -0.30 -14.54
CA MET A 231 3.44 -1.03 -14.19
C MET A 231 3.75 -2.45 -13.68
N GLN A 232 4.37 -2.51 -12.50
CA GLN A 232 4.73 -3.73 -11.78
C GLN A 232 4.68 -3.49 -10.26
N GLU A 233 4.87 -4.55 -9.47
CA GLU A 233 4.88 -4.49 -8.00
C GLU A 233 5.72 -3.32 -7.46
N THR A 234 5.23 -2.68 -6.40
CA THR A 234 5.81 -1.44 -5.83
C THR A 234 7.27 -1.57 -5.40
N ALA A 235 7.75 -2.78 -5.08
CA ALA A 235 9.16 -3.06 -4.79
C ALA A 235 10.08 -2.96 -6.02
N SER A 236 9.55 -3.09 -7.23
CA SER A 236 10.32 -3.11 -8.49
C SER A 236 10.01 -1.92 -9.40
N SER A 237 8.86 -1.28 -9.20
CA SER A 237 8.36 -0.23 -10.07
C SER A 237 9.34 0.94 -10.17
N VAL A 238 9.56 1.45 -11.39
CA VAL A 238 10.32 2.67 -11.70
C VAL A 238 9.36 3.78 -12.13
N LEU A 239 9.69 5.05 -11.84
CA LEU A 239 8.81 6.18 -12.19
C LEU A 239 8.96 6.50 -13.70
N PRO A 240 7.86 6.59 -14.48
CA PRO A 240 7.93 6.87 -15.92
C PRO A 240 8.05 8.38 -16.20
N GLU A 241 9.15 8.99 -15.74
CA GLU A 241 9.32 10.45 -15.78
C GLU A 241 9.16 11.06 -17.17
N LYS A 242 9.66 10.38 -18.22
CA LYS A 242 9.60 10.89 -19.60
C LYS A 242 8.15 11.11 -20.03
N THR A 243 7.31 10.08 -19.89
CA THR A 243 5.89 10.15 -20.26
C THR A 243 5.13 11.13 -19.38
N LEU A 244 5.40 11.17 -18.06
CA LEU A 244 4.71 12.08 -17.15
C LEU A 244 5.07 13.55 -17.40
N LYS A 245 6.35 13.88 -17.63
CA LYS A 245 6.79 15.24 -18.00
C LYS A 245 6.18 15.68 -19.31
N ARG A 246 6.12 14.78 -20.31
CA ARG A 246 5.48 15.09 -21.59
C ARG A 246 3.99 15.33 -21.45
N ALA A 247 3.27 14.51 -20.68
CA ALA A 247 1.86 14.72 -20.38
C ALA A 247 1.64 16.07 -19.67
N ALA A 248 2.45 16.39 -18.66
CA ALA A 248 2.39 17.68 -17.97
C ALA A 248 2.65 18.87 -18.91
N GLN A 249 3.62 18.74 -19.81
CA GLN A 249 3.92 19.75 -20.82
C GLN A 249 2.76 19.95 -21.79
N TRP A 250 2.17 18.88 -22.32
CA TRP A 250 1.02 18.98 -23.21
C TRP A 250 -0.19 19.63 -22.54
N ILE A 251 -0.42 19.34 -21.25
CA ILE A 251 -1.48 19.99 -20.47
C ILE A 251 -1.20 21.48 -20.33
N GLU A 252 0.03 21.87 -19.97
CA GLU A 252 0.43 23.29 -19.84
C GLU A 252 0.29 24.05 -21.17
N GLU A 253 0.70 23.46 -22.29
CA GLU A 253 0.53 24.02 -23.64
C GLU A 253 -0.96 24.34 -23.90
N GLY A 254 -1.87 23.42 -23.54
CA GLY A 254 -3.32 23.64 -23.67
C GLY A 254 -3.88 24.73 -22.74
N VAL A 255 -3.37 24.81 -21.51
CA VAL A 255 -3.75 25.90 -20.58
C VAL A 255 -3.32 27.26 -21.14
N ALA A 256 -2.10 27.37 -21.67
CA ALA A 256 -1.57 28.61 -22.24
C ALA A 256 -2.36 29.06 -23.49
N GLU A 257 -2.68 28.14 -24.40
CA GLU A 257 -3.52 28.42 -25.57
C GLU A 257 -4.92 28.88 -25.18
N GLY A 258 -5.51 28.26 -24.15
CA GLY A 258 -6.82 28.64 -23.61
C GLY A 258 -6.83 30.05 -23.03
N MET A 259 -5.78 30.43 -22.29
CA MET A 259 -5.63 31.77 -21.73
C MET A 259 -5.43 32.85 -22.81
N ALA A 260 -4.67 32.56 -23.87
CA ALA A 260 -4.45 33.51 -24.96
C ALA A 260 -5.74 33.84 -25.74
N ARG A 261 -6.72 32.92 -25.77
CA ARG A 261 -8.01 33.11 -26.44
C ARG A 261 -9.03 33.86 -25.57
N ASP A 262 -8.91 33.81 -24.25
CA ASP A 262 -9.82 34.47 -23.32
C ASP A 262 -9.38 35.94 -23.10
N LEU A 263 -9.89 36.87 -23.92
CA LEU A 263 -9.57 38.32 -23.89
C LEU A 263 -9.94 39.06 -22.59
N LYS A 264 -10.59 38.39 -21.62
CA LYS A 264 -10.91 38.97 -20.31
C LYS A 264 -9.97 38.38 -19.26
N PRO A 265 -9.17 39.20 -18.56
CA PRO A 265 -8.37 38.68 -17.45
C PRO A 265 -9.32 38.13 -16.39
N ALA A 266 -9.33 36.80 -16.23
CA ALA A 266 -9.98 36.19 -15.08
C ALA A 266 -9.33 36.80 -13.84
N ARG A 267 -10.14 37.44 -12.98
CA ARG A 267 -9.65 37.88 -11.67
C ARG A 267 -9.14 36.64 -10.95
N ALA A 268 -7.82 36.50 -10.88
CA ALA A 268 -7.18 35.47 -10.08
C ALA A 268 -7.66 35.67 -8.65
N ARG A 269 -8.61 34.84 -8.19
CA ARG A 269 -8.82 34.71 -6.75
C ARG A 269 -7.50 34.15 -6.24
N LYS A 270 -6.82 34.90 -5.37
CA LYS A 270 -5.77 34.32 -4.53
C LYS A 270 -6.42 33.12 -3.89
N ALA A 271 -5.94 31.92 -4.24
CA ALA A 271 -6.31 30.72 -3.51
C ALA A 271 -6.09 31.06 -2.04
N ALA A 272 -7.15 30.95 -1.23
CA ALA A 272 -6.97 30.98 0.20
C ALA A 272 -5.90 29.93 0.49
N ARG A 273 -4.87 30.30 1.29
CA ARG A 273 -3.94 29.29 1.79
C ARG A 273 -4.82 28.17 2.34
N PRO A 274 -4.67 26.91 1.88
CA PRO A 274 -5.40 25.84 2.49
C PRO A 274 -4.96 25.82 3.96
N SER A 275 -5.83 26.32 4.83
CA SER A 275 -5.81 25.89 6.22
C SER A 275 -5.99 24.39 6.15
N MET A 276 -5.23 23.62 6.91
CA MET A 276 -5.66 22.26 7.24
C MET A 276 -7.11 22.42 7.70
N SER A 277 -8.07 21.92 6.92
CA SER A 277 -9.43 21.95 7.44
C SER A 277 -9.44 20.84 8.47
N ASP A 278 -9.73 21.21 9.72
CA ASP A 278 -10.12 20.24 10.74
C ASP A 278 -11.37 19.42 10.29
N ASP A 279 -11.94 19.76 9.12
CA ASP A 279 -13.11 19.17 8.48
C ASP A 279 -12.84 18.00 7.53
N ALA A 280 -11.58 17.66 7.22
CA ALA A 280 -11.28 16.53 6.32
C ALA A 280 -11.49 15.19 7.04
N ILE A 281 -12.73 14.87 7.43
CA ILE A 281 -13.09 13.67 8.19
C ILE A 281 -13.78 12.67 7.26
N ILE A 282 -13.36 11.41 7.31
CA ILE A 282 -14.01 10.30 6.63
C ILE A 282 -14.82 9.55 7.69
N GLU A 283 -16.14 9.63 7.57
CA GLU A 283 -17.06 8.97 8.49
C GLU A 283 -17.59 7.66 7.89
N THR A 284 -17.38 6.56 8.61
CA THR A 284 -17.98 5.25 8.30
C THR A 284 -18.82 4.76 9.48
N PRO A 285 -19.71 3.76 9.29
CA PRO A 285 -20.49 3.22 10.40
C PRO A 285 -19.62 2.78 11.59
N GLU A 286 -18.47 2.18 11.32
CA GLU A 286 -17.55 1.61 12.31
C GLU A 286 -16.50 2.60 12.86
N ALA A 287 -16.17 3.66 12.12
CA ALA A 287 -15.02 4.50 12.45
C ALA A 287 -15.17 5.98 12.08
N ILE A 288 -14.33 6.79 12.72
CA ILE A 288 -14.00 8.15 12.29
C ILE A 288 -12.53 8.17 11.88
N GLU A 289 -12.28 8.42 10.61
CA GLU A 289 -10.95 8.47 10.01
C GLU A 289 -10.50 9.92 9.78
N ARG A 290 -9.30 10.25 10.24
CA ARG A 290 -8.72 11.61 10.17
C ARG A 290 -7.34 11.59 9.50
N PRO A 291 -7.12 12.35 8.42
CA PRO A 291 -5.79 12.58 7.89
C PRO A 291 -4.96 13.36 8.91
N VAL A 292 -3.72 12.92 9.12
CA VAL A 292 -2.80 13.49 10.08
C VAL A 292 -1.44 13.70 9.43
N ILE A 293 -0.79 14.80 9.80
CA ILE A 293 0.61 15.07 9.49
C ILE A 293 1.36 15.09 10.82
N PHE A 294 2.43 14.31 10.93
CA PHE A 294 3.14 14.13 12.20
C PHE A 294 4.65 13.92 12.03
N GLY A 295 5.38 14.08 13.14
CA GLY A 295 6.83 13.97 13.15
C GLY A 295 7.53 15.17 12.50
N ALA A 296 8.83 15.32 12.77
CA ALA A 296 9.62 16.44 12.23
C ALA A 296 9.75 16.41 10.70
N ALA A 297 9.68 15.22 10.11
CA ALA A 297 9.71 15.02 8.67
C ALA A 297 8.37 15.34 7.98
N GLY A 298 7.27 15.55 8.71
CA GLY A 298 5.95 15.77 8.13
C GLY A 298 5.36 14.52 7.47
N LEU A 299 5.42 13.38 8.15
CA LEU A 299 4.84 12.11 7.69
C LEU A 299 3.32 12.22 7.61
N PHE A 300 2.74 11.67 6.56
CA PHE A 300 1.29 11.57 6.37
C PHE A 300 0.75 10.22 6.86
N GLY A 301 -0.46 10.23 7.42
CA GLY A 301 -1.24 9.02 7.64
C GLY A 301 -2.73 9.30 7.87
N ILE A 302 -3.49 8.22 8.02
CA ILE A 302 -4.90 8.23 8.42
C ILE A 302 -5.02 7.57 9.80
N LEU A 303 -5.45 8.35 10.79
CA LEU A 303 -5.82 7.84 12.10
C LEU A 303 -7.29 7.41 12.06
N CYS A 304 -7.53 6.13 12.28
CA CYS A 304 -8.84 5.49 12.30
C CYS A 304 -9.22 5.18 13.76
N GLU A 305 -10.25 5.85 14.26
CA GLU A 305 -10.72 5.73 15.64
C GLU A 305 -12.10 5.07 15.67
N PRO A 306 -12.37 4.14 16.61
CA PRO A 306 -13.71 3.60 16.81
C PRO A 306 -14.71 4.72 17.05
N ARG A 307 -15.87 4.68 16.38
CA ARG A 307 -16.89 5.74 16.48
C ARG A 307 -17.35 6.02 17.91
N ASP A 308 -17.59 4.96 18.67
CA ASP A 308 -18.13 5.03 20.05
C ASP A 308 -17.05 4.77 21.12
N GLY A 309 -15.77 4.84 20.76
CA GLY A 309 -14.64 4.56 21.65
C GLY A 309 -14.28 5.73 22.55
N LEU A 310 -14.00 5.46 23.84
CA LEU A 310 -13.35 6.44 24.70
C LEU A 310 -11.89 6.66 24.24
N PRO A 311 -11.36 7.91 24.29
CA PRO A 311 -9.94 8.16 24.07
C PRO A 311 -9.07 7.36 25.05
N GLY A 312 -7.97 6.79 24.56
CA GLY A 312 -7.08 5.91 25.35
C GLY A 312 -7.21 4.43 24.97
N GLY A 313 -6.32 3.57 25.47
CA GLY A 313 -6.30 2.14 25.11
C GLY A 313 -5.34 1.76 23.98
N PRO A 314 -5.46 0.53 23.42
CA PRO A 314 -4.54 0.01 22.42
C PRO A 314 -4.76 0.65 21.06
N VAL A 315 -3.64 0.90 20.35
CA VAL A 315 -3.65 1.42 18.98
C VAL A 315 -2.69 0.63 18.12
N ILE A 316 -3.09 0.35 16.88
CA ILE A 316 -2.27 -0.39 15.92
C ILE A 316 -1.62 0.58 14.93
N VAL A 317 -0.29 0.60 14.84
CA VAL A 317 0.44 1.19 13.71
C VAL A 317 0.53 0.14 12.61
N ILE A 318 -0.10 0.38 11.47
CA ILE A 318 -0.04 -0.48 10.28
C ILE A 318 1.08 0.06 9.37
N THR A 319 2.16 -0.70 9.23
CA THR A 319 3.34 -0.29 8.46
C THR A 319 3.17 -0.53 6.95
N ASN A 320 3.82 0.27 6.10
CA ASN A 320 3.91 0.00 4.66
C ASN A 320 4.52 -1.40 4.38
N THR A 321 4.03 -2.06 3.33
CA THR A 321 4.60 -3.32 2.82
C THR A 321 5.20 -3.08 1.44
N ALA A 322 6.47 -3.43 1.27
CA ALA A 322 7.25 -3.02 0.10
C ALA A 322 7.19 -1.49 -0.10
N GLY A 323 6.75 -1.03 -1.27
CA GLY A 323 6.49 0.37 -1.56
C GLY A 323 5.00 0.71 -1.60
N SER A 324 4.12 -0.15 -1.06
CA SER A 324 2.69 0.14 -1.03
C SER A 324 2.39 1.29 -0.09
N VAL A 325 1.45 2.13 -0.49
CA VAL A 325 1.01 3.30 0.28
C VAL A 325 0.19 2.87 1.50
N HIS A 326 -0.13 3.80 2.37
CA HIS A 326 -0.86 3.59 3.64
C HIS A 326 -2.22 2.89 3.47
N GLN A 327 -2.81 2.90 2.28
CA GLN A 327 -4.02 2.16 1.95
C GLN A 327 -3.80 0.63 1.93
N GLY A 328 -2.56 0.20 1.67
CA GLY A 328 -2.21 -1.19 1.40
C GLY A 328 -2.65 -1.65 0.01
N ASP A 329 -2.01 -2.68 -0.52
CA ASP A 329 -2.44 -3.28 -1.79
C ASP A 329 -3.89 -3.79 -1.66
N SER A 330 -4.74 -3.44 -2.63
CA SER A 330 -6.17 -3.78 -2.60
C SER A 330 -6.88 -3.37 -1.31
N ARG A 331 -6.55 -2.18 -0.78
CA ARG A 331 -7.11 -1.56 0.44
C ARG A 331 -6.92 -2.38 1.71
N LEU A 332 -5.94 -3.30 1.75
CA LEU A 332 -5.75 -4.21 2.88
C LEU A 332 -5.64 -3.48 4.22
N SER A 333 -4.88 -2.38 4.27
CA SER A 333 -4.69 -1.60 5.50
C SER A 333 -5.95 -0.85 5.91
N VAL A 334 -6.73 -0.35 4.94
CA VAL A 334 -8.04 0.31 5.18
C VAL A 334 -9.02 -0.69 5.80
N ARG A 335 -9.14 -1.88 5.19
CA ARG A 335 -10.04 -2.93 5.65
C ARG A 335 -9.67 -3.41 7.05
N MET A 336 -8.37 -3.61 7.30
CA MET A 336 -7.88 -3.96 8.62
C MET A 336 -8.18 -2.86 9.64
N ALA A 337 -7.94 -1.59 9.30
CA ALA A 337 -8.19 -0.46 10.19
C ALA A 337 -9.67 -0.36 10.60
N ARG A 338 -10.58 -0.44 9.63
CA ARG A 338 -12.03 -0.35 9.84
C ARG A 338 -12.58 -1.57 10.61
N GLU A 339 -12.13 -2.78 10.30
CA GLU A 339 -12.52 -3.99 11.06
C GLU A 339 -11.99 -3.95 12.50
N MET A 340 -10.79 -3.41 12.74
CA MET A 340 -10.26 -3.22 14.09
C MET A 340 -11.02 -2.13 14.84
N ALA A 341 -11.42 -1.04 14.17
CA ALA A 341 -12.25 0.00 14.75
C ALA A 341 -13.62 -0.55 15.17
N GLN A 342 -14.23 -1.42 14.37
CA GLN A 342 -15.46 -2.15 14.73
C GLN A 342 -15.29 -3.01 15.99
N ARG A 343 -14.06 -3.48 16.27
CA ARG A 343 -13.70 -4.24 17.49
C ARG A 343 -13.26 -3.34 18.65
N GLY A 344 -13.36 -2.02 18.50
CA GLY A 344 -12.99 -1.03 19.52
C GLY A 344 -11.49 -0.73 19.61
N ILE A 345 -10.71 -1.04 18.57
CA ILE A 345 -9.26 -0.83 18.54
C ILE A 345 -8.93 0.25 17.50
N ALA A 346 -8.28 1.33 17.93
CA ALA A 346 -7.82 2.38 17.03
C ALA A 346 -6.64 1.92 16.17
N SER A 347 -6.43 2.56 15.02
CA SER A 347 -5.27 2.28 14.19
C SER A 347 -4.76 3.53 13.46
N LEU A 348 -3.46 3.56 13.20
CA LEU A 348 -2.80 4.52 12.34
C LEU A 348 -2.18 3.76 11.17
N ARG A 349 -2.64 4.07 9.97
CA ARG A 349 -1.97 3.68 8.72
C ARG A 349 -1.28 4.90 8.16
N PHE A 350 -0.01 4.77 7.78
CA PHE A 350 0.82 5.93 7.43
C PHE A 350 1.79 5.59 6.31
N ASP A 351 2.33 6.64 5.70
CA ASP A 351 3.37 6.55 4.69
C ASP A 351 4.73 6.90 5.29
N ALA A 352 5.71 6.01 5.16
CA ALA A 352 7.10 6.33 5.46
C ALA A 352 7.70 7.31 4.42
N ARG A 353 8.84 7.94 4.75
CA ARG A 353 9.56 8.80 3.82
C ARG A 353 9.85 8.06 2.51
N GLY A 354 9.59 8.74 1.39
CA GLY A 354 9.70 8.21 0.03
C GLY A 354 8.61 7.21 -0.38
N ILE A 355 7.53 7.08 0.39
CA ILE A 355 6.36 6.25 0.06
C ILE A 355 5.11 7.11 0.08
N GLY A 356 4.14 6.76 -0.78
CA GLY A 356 2.78 7.31 -0.79
C GLY A 356 2.74 8.83 -0.84
N ASP A 357 2.20 9.45 0.22
CA ASP A 357 1.97 10.89 0.34
C ASP A 357 2.92 11.60 1.33
N SER A 358 3.89 10.88 1.90
CA SER A 358 4.93 11.46 2.76
C SER A 358 6.09 12.09 1.97
N PRO A 359 6.87 13.01 2.56
CA PRO A 359 8.01 13.62 1.88
C PRO A 359 9.06 12.62 1.40
N ALA A 360 9.87 13.02 0.42
CA ALA A 360 10.96 12.21 -0.10
C ALA A 360 11.97 11.83 1.00
N ARG A 361 12.70 10.71 0.80
CA ARG A 361 13.79 10.33 1.70
C ARG A 361 14.96 11.31 1.62
N SER A 362 15.27 11.76 0.41
CA SER A 362 16.36 12.68 0.18
C SER A 362 15.97 14.12 0.60
N PRO A 363 16.84 14.84 1.33
CA PRO A 363 16.59 16.24 1.71
C PRO A 363 16.42 17.20 0.53
N ASP A 364 16.97 16.88 -0.64
CA ASP A 364 16.83 17.68 -1.86
C ASP A 364 15.48 17.47 -2.58
N GLY A 365 14.62 16.59 -2.04
CA GLY A 365 13.31 16.30 -2.60
C GLY A 365 13.34 15.39 -3.83
N THR A 366 14.49 14.79 -4.17
CA THR A 366 14.57 13.82 -5.25
C THR A 366 13.74 12.57 -4.93
N HIS A 367 12.91 12.16 -5.89
CA HIS A 367 12.12 10.94 -5.78
C HIS A 367 13.05 9.73 -5.94
N ASP A 368 12.92 8.75 -5.05
CA ASP A 368 13.66 7.50 -5.18
C ASP A 368 13.19 6.76 -6.43
N THR A 369 14.09 6.57 -7.39
CA THR A 369 13.79 5.82 -8.62
C THR A 369 13.55 4.34 -8.36
N VAL A 370 14.09 3.80 -7.25
CA VAL A 370 13.93 2.41 -6.81
C VAL A 370 13.62 2.37 -5.31
N ALA A 371 12.58 1.63 -4.92
CA ALA A 371 12.17 1.51 -3.53
C ALA A 371 13.15 0.62 -2.72
N SER A 372 13.81 1.18 -1.71
CA SER A 372 14.49 0.38 -0.67
C SER A 372 13.48 -0.05 0.39
N ILE A 373 12.98 -1.29 0.30
CA ILE A 373 11.91 -1.81 1.17
C ILE A 373 12.37 -2.15 2.60
N HIS A 374 13.67 -2.16 2.86
CA HIS A 374 14.28 -2.44 4.16
C HIS A 374 15.12 -1.25 4.68
N ALA A 375 14.83 -0.04 4.18
CA ALA A 375 15.58 1.15 4.54
C ALA A 375 15.52 1.45 6.05
N GLN A 376 16.64 1.90 6.61
CA GLN A 376 16.73 2.32 8.01
C GLN A 376 15.79 3.51 8.31
N THR A 377 15.59 4.40 7.33
CA THR A 377 14.63 5.50 7.44
C THR A 377 13.20 5.03 7.66
N THR A 378 12.77 3.94 7.02
CA THR A 378 11.44 3.35 7.26
C THR A 378 11.30 2.85 8.69
N ILE A 379 12.36 2.29 9.28
CA ILE A 379 12.36 1.83 10.68
C ILE A 379 12.19 3.02 11.64
N GLU A 380 12.90 4.11 11.38
CA GLU A 380 12.79 5.36 12.15
C GLU A 380 11.41 6.02 12.03
N ASP A 381 10.78 5.91 10.86
CA ASP A 381 9.45 6.48 10.62
C ASP A 381 8.37 5.69 11.37
N VAL A 382 8.49 4.36 11.42
CA VAL A 382 7.63 3.51 12.27
C VAL A 382 7.80 3.85 13.75
N ALA A 383 9.04 4.04 14.22
CA ALA A 383 9.32 4.50 15.58
C ALA A 383 8.68 5.88 15.86
N THR A 384 8.80 6.81 14.91
CA THR A 384 8.21 8.16 15.00
C THR A 384 6.69 8.10 15.11
N ALA A 385 6.03 7.25 14.31
CA ALA A 385 4.58 7.02 14.37
C ALA A 385 4.15 6.50 15.75
N ALA A 386 4.86 5.50 16.29
CA ALA A 386 4.56 4.95 17.60
C ALA A 386 4.74 5.98 18.74
N ALA A 387 5.84 6.72 18.72
CA ALA A 387 6.11 7.77 19.71
C ALA A 387 5.06 8.90 19.62
N TRP A 388 4.62 9.26 18.41
CA TRP A 388 3.56 10.25 18.20
C TRP A 388 2.22 9.80 18.79
N LEU A 389 1.81 8.55 18.55
CA LEU A 389 0.59 7.98 19.15
C LEU A 389 0.66 7.93 20.68
N LYS A 390 1.82 7.57 21.24
CA LYS A 390 2.01 7.56 22.70
C LYS A 390 1.83 8.96 23.29
N ARG A 391 2.35 10.00 22.63
CA ARG A 391 2.13 11.41 23.04
C ARG A 391 0.69 11.88 22.84
N LYS A 392 -0.04 11.29 21.88
CA LYS A 392 -1.46 11.56 21.65
C LYS A 392 -2.37 10.96 22.73
N GLY A 393 -1.85 10.07 23.58
CA GLY A 393 -2.55 9.52 24.74
C GLY A 393 -2.92 8.04 24.64
N TYR A 394 -2.43 7.31 23.63
CA TYR A 394 -2.66 5.86 23.57
C TYR A 394 -1.73 5.10 24.54
N ASP A 395 -2.28 4.15 25.28
CA ASP A 395 -1.58 3.48 26.37
C ASP A 395 -0.63 2.40 25.86
N ASN A 396 -1.05 1.69 24.81
CA ASN A 396 -0.35 0.52 24.29
C ASN A 396 -0.27 0.59 22.77
N VAL A 397 0.93 0.90 22.25
CA VAL A 397 1.16 0.93 20.81
C VAL A 397 1.59 -0.45 20.34
N VAL A 398 0.80 -1.00 19.42
CA VAL A 398 1.06 -2.26 18.75
C VAL A 398 1.47 -1.96 17.32
N VAL A 399 2.56 -2.54 16.84
CA VAL A 399 2.97 -2.37 15.43
C VAL A 399 2.63 -3.62 14.65
N PHE A 400 1.95 -3.47 13.53
CA PHE A 400 1.58 -4.53 12.63
C PHE A 400 2.26 -4.34 11.28
N GLY A 401 2.83 -5.41 10.73
CA GLY A 401 3.40 -5.37 9.39
C GLY A 401 3.45 -6.71 8.69
N ILE A 402 3.46 -6.67 7.35
CA ILE A 402 3.56 -7.84 6.46
C ILE A 402 4.87 -7.77 5.67
N CYS A 403 5.60 -8.88 5.56
CA CYS A 403 6.85 -9.01 4.80
C CYS A 403 7.91 -7.97 5.20
N SER A 404 8.15 -6.93 4.39
CA SER A 404 9.10 -5.86 4.72
C SER A 404 8.54 -4.88 5.75
N GLY A 405 7.22 -4.75 5.84
CA GLY A 405 6.53 -4.07 6.94
C GLY A 405 6.74 -4.82 8.25
N ALA A 406 6.67 -6.15 8.23
CA ALA A 406 6.96 -6.99 9.39
C ALA A 406 8.41 -6.79 9.89
N TYR A 407 9.35 -6.66 8.95
CA TYR A 407 10.74 -6.30 9.26
C TYR A 407 10.82 -4.92 9.92
N SER A 408 10.21 -3.90 9.31
CA SER A 408 10.25 -2.53 9.82
C SER A 408 9.61 -2.42 11.22
N ALA A 409 8.48 -3.09 11.43
CA ALA A 409 7.77 -3.19 12.71
C ALA A 409 8.64 -3.85 13.80
N LEU A 410 9.24 -5.01 13.49
CA LEU A 410 10.12 -5.72 14.42
C LEU A 410 11.36 -4.87 14.79
N ARG A 411 12.00 -4.25 13.80
CA ARG A 411 13.20 -3.43 14.01
C ARG A 411 12.89 -2.14 14.77
N ALA A 412 11.76 -1.49 14.50
CA ALA A 412 11.32 -0.31 15.24
C ALA A 412 11.07 -0.63 16.71
N SER A 413 10.50 -1.81 17.00
CA SER A 413 10.28 -2.31 18.37
C SER A 413 11.58 -2.46 19.17
N LEU A 414 12.73 -2.67 18.51
CA LEU A 414 14.03 -2.73 19.16
C LEU A 414 14.52 -1.35 19.62
N ILE A 415 14.14 -0.27 18.94
CA ILE A 415 14.68 1.08 19.20
C ILE A 415 13.69 2.00 19.93
N GLU A 416 12.38 1.85 19.72
CA GLU A 416 11.37 2.77 20.26
C GLU A 416 10.71 2.21 21.53
N PRO A 417 10.79 2.90 22.69
CA PRO A 417 10.16 2.47 23.94
C PRO A 417 8.63 2.49 23.94
N ALA A 418 7.98 3.33 23.13
CA ALA A 418 6.52 3.41 23.07
C ALA A 418 5.85 2.13 22.56
N ILE A 419 6.59 1.29 21.85
CA ILE A 419 6.07 0.06 21.25
C ILE A 419 6.01 -1.05 22.31
N GLY A 420 4.78 -1.42 22.70
CA GLY A 420 4.51 -2.48 23.67
C GLY A 420 4.36 -3.87 23.04
N ALA A 421 3.96 -3.93 21.77
CA ALA A 421 3.80 -5.19 21.07
C ALA A 421 4.02 -5.09 19.55
N VAL A 422 4.34 -6.22 18.93
CA VAL A 422 4.51 -6.35 17.48
C VAL A 422 3.82 -7.61 16.94
N ILE A 423 3.13 -7.44 15.82
CA ILE A 423 2.51 -8.52 15.04
C ILE A 423 3.19 -8.53 13.67
N ALA A 424 3.99 -9.55 13.42
CA ALA A 424 4.84 -9.66 12.23
C ALA A 424 4.35 -10.82 11.36
N VAL A 425 3.72 -10.51 10.23
CA VAL A 425 3.19 -11.49 9.28
C VAL A 425 4.21 -11.76 8.16
N ASN A 426 4.53 -13.03 7.92
CA ASN A 426 5.47 -13.49 6.89
C ASN A 426 6.82 -12.75 6.93
N LEU A 427 7.38 -12.60 8.14
CA LEU A 427 8.70 -11.99 8.34
C LEU A 427 9.78 -12.83 7.66
N GLN A 428 10.30 -12.34 6.54
CA GLN A 428 11.26 -13.10 5.73
C GLN A 428 12.64 -13.25 6.37
N ARG A 429 13.11 -12.22 7.08
CA ARG A 429 14.42 -12.23 7.78
C ARG A 429 14.34 -11.34 9.01
N PHE A 430 15.02 -11.75 10.08
CA PHE A 430 15.17 -10.95 11.30
C PHE A 430 16.17 -9.80 11.13
N HIS A 431 17.11 -9.94 10.18
CA HIS A 431 18.08 -8.92 9.83
C HIS A 431 18.35 -8.91 8.33
N VAL A 432 18.44 -7.72 7.75
CA VAL A 432 18.85 -7.49 6.36
C VAL A 432 20.03 -6.52 6.40
N PRO A 433 21.21 -6.90 5.88
CA PRO A 433 22.34 -5.98 5.78
C PRO A 433 22.02 -4.80 4.87
N GLU A 434 22.44 -3.59 5.25
CA GLU A 434 22.12 -2.34 4.53
C GLU A 434 22.63 -2.29 3.09
N HIS A 435 23.70 -3.02 2.78
CA HIS A 435 24.31 -3.05 1.45
C HIS A 435 23.65 -4.05 0.48
N LEU A 436 22.67 -4.84 0.93
CA LEU A 436 22.08 -5.89 0.10
C LEU A 436 20.93 -5.34 -0.74
N THR A 437 21.09 -5.34 -2.05
CA THR A 437 20.05 -4.88 -2.98
C THR A 437 18.86 -5.84 -2.98
N LEU A 438 17.69 -5.35 -3.39
CA LEU A 438 16.50 -6.18 -3.61
C LEU A 438 16.74 -7.32 -4.59
N GLN A 439 17.55 -7.08 -5.63
CA GLN A 439 17.88 -8.08 -6.63
C GLN A 439 18.75 -9.20 -6.05
N GLU A 440 19.71 -8.86 -5.18
CA GLU A 440 20.53 -9.84 -4.48
C GLU A 440 19.72 -10.63 -3.44
N LEU A 441 18.80 -9.96 -2.71
CA LEU A 441 17.85 -10.64 -1.83
C LEU A 441 17.00 -11.64 -2.61
N ARG A 442 16.44 -11.24 -3.76
CA ARG A 442 15.65 -12.11 -4.65
C ARG A 442 16.48 -13.25 -5.26
N ALA A 443 17.73 -13.00 -5.63
CA ALA A 443 18.64 -14.02 -6.14
C ALA A 443 18.98 -15.07 -5.05
N GLN A 444 19.14 -14.63 -3.80
CA GLN A 444 19.28 -15.53 -2.66
C GLN A 444 17.96 -16.31 -2.37
N ARG A 445 16.79 -15.68 -2.55
CA ARG A 445 15.46 -16.33 -2.42
C ARG A 445 15.24 -17.46 -3.43
N ARG A 446 15.76 -17.37 -4.65
CA ARG A 446 15.64 -18.46 -5.65
C ARG A 446 16.31 -19.78 -5.23
N ASN A 447 17.16 -19.76 -4.19
CA ASN A 447 17.91 -20.91 -3.70
C ASN A 447 17.34 -21.54 -2.40
N THR A 448 16.13 -21.16 -1.96
CA THR A 448 15.50 -21.73 -0.75
C THR A 448 14.82 -23.09 -1.01
N MET A 449 14.79 -23.93 0.03
CA MET A 449 14.27 -25.30 -0.06
C MET A 449 12.78 -25.37 -0.38
N ALA A 450 11.99 -24.37 0.03
CA ALA A 450 10.56 -24.29 -0.27
C ALA A 450 10.24 -24.25 -1.78
N ARG A 451 11.12 -23.65 -2.61
CA ARG A 451 10.98 -23.62 -4.08
C ARG A 451 11.75 -24.72 -4.79
N LEU A 452 12.85 -25.21 -4.23
CA LEU A 452 13.65 -26.30 -4.79
C LEU A 452 13.05 -27.69 -4.54
N GLY A 453 12.36 -27.92 -3.41
CA GLY A 453 11.80 -29.21 -3.04
C GLY A 453 10.89 -29.84 -4.10
N PRO A 454 9.86 -29.11 -4.61
CA PRO A 454 9.00 -29.61 -5.69
C PRO A 454 9.72 -29.73 -7.05
N ALA A 455 10.82 -29.00 -7.26
CA ALA A 455 11.61 -29.07 -8.49
C ALA A 455 12.59 -30.26 -8.50
N ILE A 456 13.04 -30.71 -7.33
CA ILE A 456 13.88 -31.91 -7.13
C ILE A 456 13.05 -33.18 -7.35
N LEU A 457 11.73 -33.15 -7.17
CA LEU A 457 10.87 -34.34 -7.35
C LEU A 457 10.40 -34.56 -8.80
N LYS A 458 10.81 -33.73 -9.77
CA LYS A 458 10.43 -33.89 -11.19
C LYS A 458 11.53 -34.62 -11.98
N PRO A 459 11.31 -35.87 -12.46
CA PRO A 459 12.32 -36.67 -13.17
C PRO A 459 12.94 -35.97 -14.38
N GLN A 460 12.13 -35.17 -15.10
CA GLN A 460 12.56 -34.41 -16.29
C GLN A 460 13.64 -33.36 -16.00
N LYS A 461 13.77 -32.88 -14.75
CA LYS A 461 14.81 -31.91 -14.36
C LYS A 461 16.14 -32.56 -13.94
N TRP A 462 16.16 -33.87 -13.64
CA TRP A 462 17.38 -34.62 -13.35
C TRP A 462 18.20 -34.90 -14.62
N TRP A 463 17.53 -35.05 -15.77
CA TRP A 463 18.20 -35.15 -17.07
C TRP A 463 19.07 -33.91 -17.38
N LEU A 464 18.66 -32.71 -16.95
CA LEU A 464 19.44 -31.47 -17.09
C LEU A 464 20.64 -31.37 -16.14
N VAL A 465 20.61 -32.12 -15.02
CA VAL A 465 21.71 -32.20 -14.04
C VAL A 465 22.72 -33.27 -14.45
N LEU A 466 22.25 -34.42 -14.94
CA LEU A 466 23.08 -35.52 -15.45
C LEU A 466 23.75 -35.20 -16.80
N SER A 467 23.18 -34.28 -17.60
CA SER A 467 23.77 -33.81 -18.86
C SER A 467 24.81 -32.68 -18.70
N GLY A 468 25.19 -32.31 -17.48
CA GLY A 468 26.27 -31.34 -17.21
C GLY A 468 25.91 -29.87 -17.48
N LYS A 469 24.67 -29.54 -17.86
CA LYS A 469 24.23 -28.18 -18.21
C LYS A 469 23.80 -27.32 -17.01
N ARG A 470 23.79 -27.85 -15.78
CA ARG A 470 23.52 -27.11 -14.53
C ARG A 470 24.48 -27.54 -13.40
N GLY A 471 25.24 -26.58 -12.86
CA GLY A 471 26.16 -26.83 -11.75
C GLY A 471 25.46 -27.01 -10.39
N LEU A 472 25.87 -28.04 -9.64
CA LEU A 472 25.35 -28.42 -8.31
C LEU A 472 25.74 -27.46 -7.15
N LYS A 473 26.59 -26.47 -7.41
CA LYS A 473 27.12 -25.52 -6.41
C LYS A 473 26.04 -24.75 -5.60
N PRO A 474 24.93 -24.28 -6.17
CA PRO A 474 23.90 -23.53 -5.41
C PRO A 474 23.12 -24.42 -4.43
N ILE A 475 22.85 -25.67 -4.82
CA ILE A 475 22.12 -26.65 -4.00
C ILE A 475 22.99 -27.06 -2.81
N LEU A 476 24.27 -27.37 -3.05
CA LEU A 476 25.23 -27.67 -1.99
C LEU A 476 25.44 -26.48 -1.04
N LYS A 477 25.45 -25.23 -1.54
CA LYS A 477 25.55 -24.02 -0.71
C LYS A 477 24.31 -23.80 0.16
N ALA A 478 23.11 -24.06 -0.36
CA ALA A 478 21.86 -23.98 0.40
C ALA A 478 21.83 -25.02 1.54
N PHE A 479 22.19 -26.28 1.25
CA PHE A 479 22.31 -27.33 2.26
C PHE A 479 23.41 -27.02 3.29
N ALA A 480 24.58 -26.52 2.86
CA ALA A 480 25.67 -26.16 3.74
C ALA A 480 25.32 -24.97 4.66
N SER A 481 24.61 -23.95 4.15
CA SER A 481 24.16 -22.81 4.96
C SER A 481 23.13 -23.21 6.03
N ASN A 482 22.23 -24.14 5.70
CA ASN A 482 21.22 -24.65 6.64
C ASN A 482 21.83 -25.62 7.67
N ALA A 483 22.84 -26.38 7.26
CA ALA A 483 23.64 -27.22 8.17
C ALA A 483 24.50 -26.37 9.10
N ALA A 484 25.14 -25.30 8.60
CA ALA A 484 25.94 -24.38 9.41
C ALA A 484 25.08 -23.61 10.44
N ALA A 485 23.90 -23.13 10.05
CA ALA A 485 22.93 -22.52 10.97
C ALA A 485 22.41 -23.53 12.02
N ARG A 486 22.24 -24.81 11.65
CA ARG A 486 21.89 -25.89 12.59
C ARG A 486 23.03 -26.27 13.53
N LEU A 487 24.27 -26.28 13.05
CA LEU A 487 25.47 -26.56 13.85
C LEU A 487 25.76 -25.42 14.84
N GLN A 488 25.62 -24.16 14.42
CA GLN A 488 25.73 -23.01 15.31
C GLN A 488 24.61 -22.97 16.36
N SER A 489 23.38 -23.39 16.01
CA SER A 489 22.25 -23.45 16.95
C SER A 489 22.21 -24.72 17.82
N GLN A 490 23.17 -25.63 17.66
CA GLN A 490 23.30 -26.86 18.47
C GLN A 490 24.52 -26.87 19.39
N MET A 491 25.43 -25.88 19.36
CA MET A 491 26.53 -25.79 20.32
C MET A 491 26.05 -25.22 21.67
N PRO A 492 25.96 -26.03 22.74
CA PRO A 492 25.65 -25.55 24.07
C PRO A 492 26.96 -25.09 24.73
N GLY A 493 27.10 -23.78 24.95
CA GLY A 493 27.94 -23.19 26.00
C GLY A 493 29.42 -23.56 26.04
N VAL A 494 30.26 -22.89 25.24
CA VAL A 494 31.64 -22.55 25.63
C VAL A 494 31.93 -21.11 25.20
N THR A 495 31.31 -20.14 25.88
CA THR A 495 31.83 -18.76 26.02
C THR A 495 31.15 -18.09 27.21
N ARG A 496 31.03 -18.84 28.32
CA ARG A 496 30.66 -18.29 29.63
C ARG A 496 31.91 -17.68 30.28
N LYS A 497 32.46 -16.62 29.68
CA LYS A 497 33.45 -15.68 30.28
C LYS A 497 33.74 -14.51 29.33
N LYS A 498 32.80 -13.57 29.23
CA LYS A 498 32.99 -12.13 29.00
C LYS A 498 31.63 -11.45 29.07
N VAL A 499 31.03 -11.48 30.26
CA VAL A 499 30.06 -10.46 30.66
C VAL A 499 30.90 -9.37 31.31
N VAL A 500 30.82 -8.16 30.74
CA VAL A 500 31.25 -6.81 31.19
C VAL A 500 31.93 -6.10 30.02
N GLN A 501 31.10 -5.67 29.08
CA GLN A 501 31.11 -4.35 28.42
C GLN A 501 29.94 -4.38 27.44
N ALA A 502 28.85 -3.72 27.83
CA ALA A 502 27.73 -3.45 26.95
C ALA A 502 28.19 -2.44 25.91
N ASP A 503 28.67 -2.95 24.79
CA ASP A 503 28.83 -2.17 23.57
C ASP A 503 27.60 -2.43 22.68
N HIS A 504 27.15 -1.42 21.96
CA HIS A 504 25.99 -1.44 21.05
C HIS A 504 26.27 -2.33 19.82
N GLY A 505 26.50 -3.62 20.04
CA GLY A 505 26.74 -4.61 18.99
C GLY A 505 25.49 -4.81 18.14
N SER A 506 25.64 -4.63 16.82
CA SER A 506 24.57 -4.77 15.83
C SER A 506 23.76 -6.06 16.06
N LEU A 507 22.48 -5.92 16.43
CA LEU A 507 21.52 -7.02 16.61
C LEU A 507 21.22 -7.63 15.23
N THR A 508 22.09 -8.53 14.79
CA THR A 508 22.02 -9.20 13.49
C THR A 508 21.54 -10.66 13.60
N ASP A 509 21.85 -11.33 14.71
CA ASP A 509 21.45 -12.70 14.97
C ASP A 509 19.98 -12.81 15.44
N PRO A 510 19.16 -13.72 14.87
CA PRO A 510 17.76 -13.90 15.27
C PRO A 510 17.54 -14.17 16.76
N HIS A 511 18.39 -14.99 17.40
CA HIS A 511 18.24 -15.26 18.84
C HIS A 511 18.48 -14.00 19.67
N SER A 512 19.52 -13.23 19.33
CA SER A 512 19.84 -11.96 19.97
C SER A 512 18.70 -10.95 19.84
N ILE A 513 18.04 -10.90 18.69
CA ILE A 513 16.86 -10.06 18.45
C ILE A 513 15.68 -10.50 19.33
N VAL A 514 15.34 -11.80 19.35
CA VAL A 514 14.27 -12.33 20.21
C VAL A 514 14.56 -12.06 21.69
N HIS A 515 15.80 -12.25 22.13
CA HIS A 515 16.22 -11.92 23.49
C HIS A 515 16.15 -10.42 23.80
N ALA A 516 16.43 -9.55 22.84
CA ALA A 516 16.27 -8.10 23.01
C ALA A 516 14.78 -7.73 23.18
N LEU A 517 13.88 -8.32 22.39
CA LEU A 517 12.43 -8.11 22.53
C LEU A 517 11.92 -8.59 23.90
N GLU A 518 12.32 -9.79 24.34
CA GLU A 518 11.98 -10.30 25.68
C GLU A 518 12.45 -9.36 26.79
N ARG A 519 13.72 -8.91 26.75
CA ARG A 519 14.29 -8.01 27.75
C ARG A 519 13.59 -6.66 27.81
N LYS A 520 13.17 -6.12 26.66
CA LYS A 520 12.40 -4.87 26.58
C LYS A 520 10.93 -5.04 26.99
N GLY A 521 10.47 -6.28 27.19
CA GLY A 521 9.09 -6.55 27.54
C GLY A 521 8.10 -6.51 26.35
N VAL A 522 8.61 -6.43 25.11
CA VAL A 522 7.77 -6.32 23.90
C VAL A 522 7.11 -7.67 23.60
N ARG A 523 5.78 -7.69 23.61
CA ARG A 523 5.02 -8.89 23.21
C ARG A 523 5.06 -9.05 21.69
N THR A 524 5.43 -10.22 21.21
CA THR A 524 5.66 -10.47 19.79
C THR A 524 4.85 -11.67 19.32
N LEU A 525 4.03 -11.46 18.29
CA LEU A 525 3.35 -12.53 17.55
C LEU A 525 3.95 -12.61 16.14
N LEU A 526 4.61 -13.71 15.83
CA LEU A 526 5.08 -14.03 14.48
C LEU A 526 4.04 -14.91 13.78
N VAL A 527 3.44 -14.44 12.70
CA VAL A 527 2.45 -15.21 11.91
C VAL A 527 3.07 -15.60 10.58
N TYR A 528 2.99 -16.87 10.21
CA TYR A 528 3.55 -17.37 8.95
C TYR A 528 2.54 -18.18 8.16
N GLY A 529 2.49 -17.96 6.85
CA GLY A 529 1.89 -18.91 5.91
C GLY A 529 2.68 -20.22 5.87
N ALA A 530 1.99 -21.35 5.79
CA ALA A 530 2.61 -22.69 5.76
C ALA A 530 3.55 -22.89 4.56
N GLY A 531 3.39 -22.11 3.50
CA GLY A 531 4.24 -22.11 2.32
C GLY A 531 5.18 -20.90 2.21
N ASP A 532 5.24 -20.04 3.23
CA ASP A 532 6.03 -18.81 3.19
C ASP A 532 7.53 -19.07 3.34
N GLU A 533 8.37 -18.34 2.60
CA GLU A 533 9.83 -18.50 2.65
C GLU A 533 10.43 -18.08 4.01
N GLY A 534 9.78 -17.16 4.73
CA GLY A 534 10.20 -16.74 6.07
C GLY A 534 10.06 -17.84 7.13
N LEU A 535 9.18 -18.82 6.90
CA LEU A 535 9.01 -19.98 7.79
C LEU A 535 10.29 -20.83 7.84
N ASP A 536 11.08 -20.88 6.76
CA ASP A 536 12.38 -21.56 6.75
C ASP A 536 13.36 -20.91 7.74
N GLN A 537 13.38 -19.56 7.82
CA GLN A 537 14.20 -18.84 8.79
C GLN A 537 13.74 -19.10 10.22
N LEU A 538 12.43 -19.04 10.49
CA LEU A 538 11.88 -19.40 11.79
C LEU A 538 12.29 -20.82 12.19
N ASN A 539 12.14 -21.78 11.27
CA ASN A 539 12.45 -23.19 11.50
C ASN A 539 13.94 -23.43 11.76
N ALA A 540 14.82 -22.73 11.03
CA ALA A 540 16.27 -22.88 11.15
C ALA A 540 16.76 -22.47 12.55
N HIS A 541 16.29 -21.34 13.07
CA HIS A 541 16.76 -20.78 14.34
C HIS A 541 15.94 -21.30 15.54
N PHE A 542 14.61 -21.37 15.41
CA PHE A 542 13.71 -21.64 16.52
C PHE A 542 13.03 -23.02 16.43
N GLY A 543 13.49 -23.90 15.54
CA GLY A 543 12.92 -25.24 15.36
C GLY A 543 11.57 -25.23 14.66
N ARG A 544 11.05 -26.41 14.32
CA ARG A 544 9.83 -26.56 13.52
C ARG A 544 8.66 -25.75 14.10
N HIS A 545 8.09 -24.88 13.27
CA HIS A 545 7.00 -23.95 13.60
C HIS A 545 7.30 -23.08 14.83
N GLY A 546 8.58 -22.76 15.05
CA GLY A 546 9.02 -21.95 16.19
C GLY A 546 8.97 -22.67 17.54
N LYS A 547 8.98 -24.02 17.60
CA LYS A 547 8.85 -24.79 18.85
C LYS A 547 9.78 -24.33 19.99
N LYS A 548 10.99 -23.82 19.70
CA LYS A 548 11.92 -23.32 20.73
C LYS A 548 11.50 -21.96 21.31
N LEU A 549 10.58 -21.22 20.68
CA LEU A 549 9.95 -20.01 21.25
C LEU A 549 8.98 -20.33 22.40
N SER A 550 8.65 -21.61 22.65
CA SER A 550 7.92 -21.94 23.89
C SER A 550 8.71 -21.64 25.17
N ARG A 551 10.02 -21.38 25.05
CA ARG A 551 10.90 -20.97 26.15
C ARG A 551 10.86 -19.47 26.41
N THR A 552 10.28 -18.70 25.51
CA THR A 552 10.13 -17.25 25.64
C THR A 552 8.72 -16.94 26.17
N THR A 553 8.59 -15.89 26.98
CA THR A 553 7.31 -15.58 27.65
C THR A 553 6.45 -14.61 26.83
N ARG A 554 7.08 -13.79 26.01
CA ARG A 554 6.49 -12.68 25.26
C ARG A 554 6.54 -12.88 23.76
N VAL A 555 7.44 -13.72 23.24
CA VAL A 555 7.56 -14.05 21.81
C VAL A 555 6.89 -15.39 21.51
N ARG A 556 5.96 -15.39 20.54
CA ARG A 556 5.21 -16.58 20.09
C ARG A 556 5.16 -16.62 18.57
N ALA A 557 4.95 -17.81 18.01
CA ALA A 557 4.74 -17.99 16.57
C ALA A 557 3.48 -18.81 16.29
N ALA A 558 2.82 -18.51 15.18
CA ALA A 558 1.67 -19.22 14.65
C ALA A 558 1.86 -19.47 13.15
N VAL A 559 1.43 -20.63 12.68
CA VAL A 559 1.53 -21.04 11.27
C VAL A 559 0.13 -21.32 10.74
N CYS A 560 -0.26 -20.62 9.68
CA CYS A 560 -1.59 -20.68 9.06
C CYS A 560 -1.50 -21.35 7.68
N GLY A 561 -2.46 -22.21 7.33
CA GLY A 561 -2.42 -22.95 6.06
C GLY A 561 -2.81 -22.13 4.83
N ASP A 562 -3.64 -21.11 5.03
CA ASP A 562 -4.33 -20.31 4.02
C ASP A 562 -3.68 -18.93 3.78
N VAL A 563 -2.77 -18.51 4.66
CA VAL A 563 -2.05 -17.23 4.53
C VAL A 563 -1.04 -17.29 3.39
N ASP A 564 -1.30 -16.52 2.34
CA ASP A 564 -0.34 -16.24 1.27
C ASP A 564 0.67 -15.18 1.70
N HIS A 565 1.75 -15.00 0.93
CA HIS A 565 2.87 -14.12 1.31
C HIS A 565 2.44 -12.68 1.56
N ALA A 566 1.59 -12.14 0.69
CA ALA A 566 1.16 -10.73 0.70
C ALA A 566 -0.20 -10.52 1.38
N LEU A 567 -0.82 -11.59 1.90
CA LEU A 567 -2.13 -11.58 2.55
C LEU A 567 -3.26 -11.06 1.62
N TYR A 568 -3.22 -11.43 0.34
CA TYR A 568 -4.24 -11.04 -0.63
C TYR A 568 -5.56 -11.82 -0.49
N ASP A 569 -5.54 -13.01 0.11
CA ASP A 569 -6.78 -13.77 0.35
C ASP A 569 -7.59 -13.14 1.48
N THR A 570 -8.85 -12.79 1.21
CA THR A 570 -9.72 -12.10 2.18
C THR A 570 -10.06 -12.96 3.40
N ARG A 571 -10.07 -14.29 3.26
CA ARG A 571 -10.29 -15.21 4.39
C ARG A 571 -9.05 -15.27 5.27
N ALA A 572 -7.87 -15.33 4.64
CA ALA A 572 -6.60 -15.25 5.36
C ALA A 572 -6.46 -13.92 6.11
N LEU A 573 -6.86 -12.80 5.49
CA LEU A 573 -6.92 -11.49 6.15
C LEU A 573 -7.84 -11.52 7.39
N ALA A 574 -9.04 -12.09 7.27
CA ALA A 574 -9.96 -12.23 8.40
C ALA A 574 -9.36 -13.08 9.53
N THR A 575 -8.67 -14.18 9.20
CA THR A 575 -7.92 -15.00 10.17
C THR A 575 -6.85 -14.18 10.89
N VAL A 576 -6.04 -13.41 10.15
CA VAL A 576 -4.99 -12.56 10.73
C VAL A 576 -5.58 -11.45 11.61
N ILE A 577 -6.70 -10.85 11.22
CA ILE A 577 -7.39 -9.84 12.03
C ILE A 577 -7.90 -10.45 13.33
N ALA A 578 -8.56 -11.62 13.27
CA ALA A 578 -9.04 -12.31 14.47
C ALA A 578 -7.90 -12.69 15.43
N MET A 579 -6.77 -13.16 14.90
CA MET A 579 -5.57 -13.43 15.69
C MET A 579 -5.00 -12.16 16.31
N SER A 580 -4.98 -11.06 15.56
CA SER A 580 -4.47 -9.77 16.02
C SER A 580 -5.35 -9.20 17.13
N ASP A 581 -6.68 -9.24 16.99
CA ASP A 581 -7.65 -8.83 18.01
C ASP A 581 -7.47 -9.62 19.31
N THR A 582 -7.39 -10.96 19.20
CA THR A 582 -7.13 -11.85 20.35
C THR A 582 -5.82 -11.48 21.03
N PHE A 583 -4.75 -11.34 20.25
CA PHE A 583 -3.42 -11.00 20.78
C PHE A 583 -3.40 -9.64 21.49
N ILE A 584 -4.11 -8.64 20.96
CA ILE A 584 -4.19 -7.29 21.54
C ILE A 584 -5.03 -7.29 22.83
N LYS A 585 -6.16 -8.01 22.86
CA LYS A 585 -6.99 -8.14 24.06
C LYS A 585 -6.24 -8.80 25.21
N ASP A 586 -5.36 -9.76 24.90
CA ASP A 586 -4.49 -10.39 25.89
C ASP A 586 -3.43 -9.43 26.45
N LEU A 587 -3.17 -8.26 25.83
CA LEU A 587 -2.16 -7.28 26.31
C LEU A 587 -2.59 -6.54 27.58
N LYS A 588 -3.85 -6.68 28.03
CA LYS A 588 -4.30 -6.04 29.27
C LYS A 588 -3.39 -6.42 30.44
N PRO A 589 -3.03 -5.46 31.32
CA PRO A 589 -2.17 -5.74 32.46
C PRO A 589 -2.80 -6.84 33.32
N GLU A 590 -1.98 -7.74 33.87
CA GLU A 590 -2.36 -8.47 35.07
C GLU A 590 -2.84 -7.42 36.06
N SER A 591 -4.15 -7.40 36.33
CA SER A 591 -4.72 -6.60 37.40
C SER A 591 -3.93 -6.93 38.66
N ALA A 592 -3.14 -5.96 39.16
CA ALA A 592 -2.63 -6.05 40.52
C ALA A 592 -3.84 -6.34 41.42
N PRO A 593 -3.76 -7.34 42.33
CA PRO A 593 -4.86 -7.60 43.24
C PRO A 593 -5.16 -6.30 43.96
N VAL A 594 -6.37 -5.80 43.78
CA VAL A 594 -6.91 -4.70 44.58
C VAL A 594 -6.83 -5.22 46.01
N MET A 595 -5.85 -4.76 46.78
CA MET A 595 -5.91 -4.87 48.22
C MET A 595 -7.17 -4.11 48.62
N GLU A 596 -8.19 -4.85 49.04
CA GLU A 596 -9.33 -4.27 49.72
C GLU A 596 -8.81 -3.34 50.82
N PRO A 597 -9.30 -2.09 50.89
CA PRO A 597 -8.97 -1.23 52.01
C PRO A 597 -9.53 -1.90 53.27
N ILE A 598 -8.62 -2.33 54.15
CA ILE A 598 -8.93 -2.78 55.50
C ILE A 598 -9.77 -1.68 56.14
N ALA A 599 -11.02 -2.01 56.47
CA ALA A 599 -11.92 -1.11 57.17
C ALA A 599 -11.28 -0.68 58.52
N PRO A 600 -11.28 0.62 58.85
CA PRO A 600 -10.84 1.04 60.17
C PRO A 600 -11.83 0.53 61.23
N LEU A 601 -11.29 -0.22 62.18
CA LEU A 601 -11.95 -0.58 63.42
C LEU A 601 -12.44 0.68 64.15
N GLY A 602 -13.77 0.75 64.29
CA GLY A 602 -14.45 1.25 65.49
C GLY A 602 -14.48 2.76 65.75
N VAL A 603 -15.66 3.35 65.67
CA VAL A 603 -16.21 4.22 66.73
C VAL A 603 -17.74 4.01 66.78
N SER A 604 -18.24 3.70 67.97
CA SER A 604 -19.66 3.56 68.31
C SER A 604 -20.30 4.95 68.47
N PRO A 605 -21.50 5.25 67.94
CA PRO A 605 -22.19 6.48 68.26
C PRO A 605 -23.08 6.29 69.49
N GLN A 606 -22.71 6.93 70.60
CA GLN A 606 -23.69 7.36 71.60
C GLN A 606 -24.12 8.79 71.26
N LEU A 607 -25.44 9.00 71.39
CA LEU A 607 -26.26 10.20 71.23
C LEU A 607 -26.82 10.47 69.83
#